data_AF-A0A3Q4H9C6-F1
#
_entry.id   AF-A0A3Q4H9C6-F1
#
_cell.length_a   1.000
_cell.length_b   1.000
_cell.length_c   1.000
_cell.angle_alpha   90.00
_cell.angle_beta   90.00
_cell.angle_gamma   90.00
#
_symmetry.space_group_name_H-M   'P 1'
#
loop_
_entity.id
_entity.type
_entity.pdbx_description
1 polymer ?
#
loop_
_entity_poly.entity_id
_entity_poly.type
_entity_poly.pdbx_seq_one_letter_code
_entity_poly.pdbx_strand_id
1 'polypeptide(L)'
;MVKRLRDSQYDLVLTDPALAPGVILAKYLKLPLVLNVRWITSGEGHFVLAPSPLSYIPVPGSGLTDKMNFIQRIKNILFYSIILFQQKFVVDPVYDDMCDKYIEGGCDVISLLQGADIWLFRSDFVFEFPRPTMPNVVYIGGFQCKPAQPLPAELEEFVQSMPWYSYYSLDVLFILLSVVTVLLYSILVLVRFLCCRRRRKAKTKQS
;
A
#
# COMPACT_ATOMS: atom_id res chain seq x y z
N MET A 1 -1.35 -5.95 30.79
CA MET A 1 -0.37 -5.96 29.68
C MET A 1 0.52 -4.71 29.68
N VAL A 2 -0.03 -3.49 29.58
CA VAL A 2 0.76 -2.24 29.57
C VAL A 2 1.67 -2.08 30.79
N LYS A 3 1.20 -2.44 31.99
CA LYS A 3 2.04 -2.42 33.21
C LYS A 3 3.29 -3.29 33.07
N ARG A 4 3.15 -4.50 32.52
CA ARG A 4 4.27 -5.42 32.23
C ARG A 4 5.28 -4.80 31.25
N LEU A 5 4.81 -4.07 30.24
CA LEU A 5 5.71 -3.40 29.29
C LEU A 5 6.52 -2.28 29.98
N ARG A 6 5.87 -1.51 30.86
CA ARG A 6 6.55 -0.47 31.65
C ARG A 6 7.55 -1.08 32.65
N ASP A 7 7.18 -2.18 33.29
CA ASP A 7 8.03 -2.89 34.25
C ASP A 7 9.25 -3.53 33.56
N SER A 8 9.15 -3.86 32.27
CA SER A 8 10.25 -4.48 31.49
C SER A 8 11.31 -3.49 31.01
N GLN A 9 11.10 -2.17 31.15
CA GLN A 9 12.07 -1.11 30.84
C GLN A 9 12.71 -1.23 29.44
N TYR A 10 11.89 -1.28 28.39
CA TYR A 10 12.38 -1.26 27.01
C TYR A 10 12.94 0.12 26.63
N ASP A 11 13.99 0.12 25.82
CA ASP A 11 14.68 1.36 25.39
C ASP A 11 14.07 2.03 24.15
N LEU A 12 13.35 1.28 23.31
CA LEU A 12 12.76 1.79 22.07
C LEU A 12 11.54 0.97 21.63
N VAL A 13 10.73 1.54 20.75
CA VAL A 13 9.62 0.85 20.07
C VAL A 13 9.93 0.72 18.58
N LEU A 14 10.04 -0.52 18.11
CA LEU A 14 10.13 -0.86 16.69
C LEU A 14 8.73 -1.26 16.19
N THR A 15 8.16 -0.51 15.24
CA THR A 15 6.82 -0.77 14.72
C THR A 15 6.69 -0.54 13.23
N ASP A 16 5.69 -1.17 12.63
CA ASP A 16 5.29 -0.95 11.25
C ASP A 16 4.36 0.28 11.14
N PRO A 17 4.71 1.31 10.34
CA PRO A 17 3.87 2.49 10.14
C PRO A 17 2.57 2.22 9.34
N ALA A 18 2.42 1.07 8.69
CA ALA A 18 1.16 0.65 8.08
C ALA A 18 0.06 0.41 9.13
N LEU A 19 0.44 0.19 10.39
CA LEU A 19 -0.46 0.07 11.54
C LEU A 19 -0.16 1.17 12.56
N ALA A 20 -0.97 2.22 12.58
CA ALA A 20 -0.77 3.35 13.51
C ALA A 20 -0.81 3.00 15.02
N PRO A 21 -1.46 1.92 15.52
CA PRO A 21 -1.51 1.66 16.97
C PRO A 21 -0.13 1.52 17.63
N GLY A 22 0.88 1.01 16.92
CA GLY A 22 2.23 0.91 17.47
C GLY A 22 2.91 2.27 17.65
N VAL A 23 2.63 3.21 16.74
CA VAL A 23 3.09 4.60 16.81
C VAL A 23 2.45 5.32 18.01
N ILE A 24 1.14 5.11 18.20
CA ILE A 24 0.38 5.64 19.34
C ILE A 24 0.91 5.04 20.66
N LEU A 25 1.22 3.75 20.68
CA LEU A 25 1.78 3.09 21.86
C LEU A 25 3.16 3.64 22.23
N ALA A 26 4.02 3.95 21.24
CA ALA A 26 5.32 4.57 21.49
C ALA A 26 5.16 5.93 22.17
N LYS A 27 4.23 6.76 21.68
CA LYS A 27 3.88 8.04 22.31
C LYS A 27 3.37 7.86 23.75
N TYR A 28 2.51 6.87 23.98
CA TYR A 28 1.97 6.57 25.31
C TYR A 28 3.05 6.13 26.31
N LEU A 29 4.01 5.31 25.86
CA LEU A 29 5.14 4.85 26.68
C LEU A 29 6.27 5.87 26.81
N LYS A 30 6.24 6.95 26.00
CA LYS A 30 7.29 7.98 25.90
C LYS A 30 8.66 7.39 25.54
N LEU A 31 8.67 6.44 24.62
CA LEU A 31 9.87 5.77 24.13
C LEU A 31 10.24 6.27 22.73
N PRO A 32 11.54 6.25 22.36
CA PRO A 32 11.99 6.48 20.99
C PRO A 32 11.27 5.57 19.99
N LEU A 33 10.89 6.14 18.84
CA LEU A 33 10.12 5.46 17.80
C LEU A 33 11.02 5.14 16.61
N VAL A 34 11.15 3.84 16.33
CA VAL A 34 11.80 3.34 15.12
C VAL A 34 10.75 2.71 14.22
N LEU A 35 10.62 3.23 13.01
CA LEU A 35 9.70 2.70 12.01
C LEU A 35 10.42 1.74 11.08
N ASN A 36 9.79 0.62 10.75
CA ASN A 36 10.28 -0.32 9.76
C ASN A 36 9.16 -0.61 8.78
N VAL A 37 9.43 -0.46 7.47
CA VAL A 37 8.48 -0.49 6.33
C VAL A 37 8.23 0.90 5.75
N ARG A 38 8.08 0.95 4.42
CA ARG A 38 7.86 2.16 3.60
C ARG A 38 6.42 2.71 3.67
N TRP A 39 5.45 1.82 3.80
CA TRP A 39 4.03 2.11 3.62
C TRP A 39 3.41 2.64 4.91
N ILE A 40 2.50 3.60 4.78
CA ILE A 40 1.63 4.09 5.84
C ILE A 40 0.19 3.64 5.53
N THR A 41 -0.72 3.75 6.51
CA THR A 41 -2.13 3.32 6.36
C THR A 41 -2.82 3.85 5.10
N SER A 42 -2.53 5.09 4.66
CA SER A 42 -3.13 5.71 3.47
C SER A 42 -2.32 5.58 2.18
N GLY A 43 -1.07 5.11 2.24
CA GLY A 43 -0.23 5.04 1.06
C GLY A 43 1.25 5.18 1.34
N GLU A 44 1.90 6.11 0.64
CA GLU A 44 3.36 6.16 0.53
C GLU A 44 3.98 7.10 1.57
N GLY A 45 4.93 6.58 2.37
CA GLY A 45 5.51 7.32 3.49
C GLY A 45 6.29 8.58 3.13
N HIS A 46 6.88 8.69 1.93
CA HIS A 46 7.66 9.88 1.61
C HIS A 46 6.79 11.15 1.48
N PHE A 47 5.51 11.03 1.13
CA PHE A 47 4.61 12.21 1.09
C PHE A 47 4.41 12.84 2.47
N VAL A 48 4.60 12.06 3.54
CA VAL A 48 4.54 12.53 4.93
C VAL A 48 5.88 13.11 5.36
N LEU A 49 6.99 12.54 4.89
CA LEU A 49 8.34 12.93 5.28
C LEU A 49 8.78 14.26 4.66
N ALA A 50 8.63 14.40 3.34
CA ALA A 50 9.14 15.55 2.60
C ALA A 50 8.23 15.90 1.41
N PRO A 51 8.17 17.18 1.01
CA PRO A 51 7.38 17.60 -0.15
C PRO A 51 7.81 16.85 -1.42
N SER A 52 6.86 16.12 -2.01
CA SER A 52 7.07 15.32 -3.23
C SER A 52 6.24 15.92 -4.38
N PRO A 53 6.86 16.49 -5.44
CA PRO A 53 6.11 17.10 -6.54
C PRO A 53 5.33 16.07 -7.37
N LEU A 54 4.00 16.20 -7.39
CA LEU A 54 3.07 15.33 -8.14
C LEU A 54 3.18 15.48 -9.67
N SER A 55 3.89 16.50 -10.15
CA SER A 55 4.12 16.72 -11.59
C SER A 55 5.13 15.74 -12.19
N TYR A 56 6.00 15.16 -11.37
CA TYR A 56 7.07 14.24 -11.77
C TYR A 56 7.02 12.92 -11.01
N ILE A 57 6.59 12.93 -9.74
CA ILE A 57 6.52 11.71 -8.92
C ILE A 57 5.15 11.06 -9.07
N PRO A 58 5.06 9.86 -9.65
CA PRO A 58 3.80 9.14 -9.77
C PRO A 58 3.37 8.61 -8.40
N VAL A 59 2.08 8.76 -8.11
CA VAL A 59 1.43 8.24 -6.92
C VAL A 59 1.25 6.73 -7.07
N PRO A 60 1.47 5.92 -6.01
CA PRO A 60 1.22 4.49 -6.08
C PRO A 60 -0.20 4.16 -6.55
N GLY A 61 -0.33 3.14 -7.40
CA GLY A 61 -1.61 2.76 -8.02
C GLY A 61 -1.97 3.51 -9.31
N SER A 62 -1.31 4.64 -9.63
CA SER A 62 -1.56 5.36 -10.89
C SER A 62 -1.01 4.64 -12.13
N GLY A 63 0.00 3.79 -11.94
CA GLY A 63 0.71 3.06 -13.01
C GLY A 63 1.52 3.99 -13.94
N LEU A 64 1.86 5.19 -13.48
CA LEU A 64 2.57 6.20 -14.26
C LEU A 64 4.08 6.15 -13.99
N THR A 65 4.85 6.69 -14.94
CA THR A 65 6.31 6.83 -14.86
C THR A 65 6.68 8.26 -14.46
N ASP A 66 7.99 8.51 -14.32
CA ASP A 66 8.55 9.84 -14.07
C ASP A 66 8.30 10.83 -15.24
N LYS A 67 8.22 10.30 -16.46
CA LYS A 67 7.85 11.05 -17.66
C LYS A 67 6.33 11.01 -17.86
N MET A 68 5.66 12.09 -17.49
CA MET A 68 4.20 12.25 -17.65
C MET A 68 3.82 13.43 -18.55
N ASN A 69 2.85 13.18 -19.43
CA ASN A 69 2.14 14.22 -20.19
C ASN A 69 1.12 14.95 -19.30
N PHE A 70 0.62 16.10 -19.75
CA PHE A 70 -0.32 16.93 -18.98
C PHE A 70 -1.53 16.16 -18.42
N ILE A 71 -2.19 15.36 -19.25
CA ILE A 71 -3.35 14.55 -18.82
C ILE A 71 -2.96 13.47 -17.80
N GLN A 72 -1.78 12.87 -17.94
CA GLN A 72 -1.26 11.91 -16.97
C GLN A 72 -0.97 12.58 -15.63
N ARG A 73 -0.49 13.83 -15.62
CA ARG A 73 -0.30 14.61 -14.38
C ARG A 73 -1.63 14.93 -13.71
N ILE A 74 -2.67 15.28 -14.48
CA ILE A 74 -4.02 15.47 -13.94
C ILE A 74 -4.53 14.17 -13.32
N LYS A 75 -4.36 13.03 -14.02
CA LYS A 75 -4.68 11.71 -13.48
C LYS A 75 -3.91 11.47 -12.16
N ASN A 76 -2.61 11.77 -12.12
CA ASN A 76 -1.80 11.59 -10.92
C ASN A 76 -2.31 12.40 -9.72
N ILE A 77 -2.69 13.66 -9.96
CA ILE A 77 -3.31 14.53 -8.94
C ILE A 77 -4.63 13.93 -8.45
N LEU A 78 -5.47 13.38 -9.34
CA LEU A 78 -6.72 12.74 -8.93
C LEU A 78 -6.47 11.53 -8.02
N PHE A 79 -5.48 10.69 -8.33
CA PHE A 79 -5.10 9.57 -7.46
C PHE A 79 -4.58 10.05 -6.10
N TYR A 80 -3.77 11.11 -6.08
CA TYR A 80 -3.31 11.71 -4.84
C TYR A 80 -4.47 12.24 -3.99
N SER A 81 -5.43 12.93 -4.61
CA SER A 81 -6.61 13.45 -3.92
C SER A 81 -7.46 12.34 -3.31
N ILE A 82 -7.57 11.18 -3.97
CA ILE A 82 -8.24 10.00 -3.41
C ILE A 82 -7.53 9.50 -2.16
N ILE A 83 -6.20 9.43 -2.18
CA ILE A 83 -5.39 9.05 -1.01
C ILE A 83 -5.60 10.02 0.15
N LEU A 84 -5.55 11.33 -0.10
CA LEU A 84 -5.80 12.34 0.93
C LEU A 84 -7.22 12.26 1.48
N PHE A 85 -8.21 12.00 0.63
CA PHE A 85 -9.58 11.80 1.05
C PHE A 85 -9.71 10.55 1.94
N GLN A 86 -9.10 9.43 1.56
CA GLN A 86 -9.07 8.21 2.36
C GLN A 86 -8.39 8.44 3.71
N GLN A 87 -7.25 9.14 3.72
CA GLN A 87 -6.58 9.51 4.98
C GLN A 87 -7.53 10.31 5.86
N LYS A 88 -8.10 11.41 5.34
CA LYS A 88 -8.87 12.35 6.16
C LYS A 88 -10.21 11.82 6.67
N PHE A 89 -10.90 11.00 5.86
CA PHE A 89 -12.27 10.58 6.16
C PHE A 89 -12.39 9.13 6.63
N VAL A 90 -11.38 8.28 6.39
CA VAL A 90 -11.41 6.86 6.77
C VAL A 90 -10.40 6.57 7.86
N VAL A 91 -9.17 7.06 7.71
CA VAL A 91 -8.05 6.70 8.59
C VAL A 91 -8.01 7.57 9.85
N ASP A 92 -7.98 8.89 9.69
CA ASP A 92 -7.93 9.86 10.80
C ASP A 92 -9.00 9.58 11.87
N PRO A 93 -10.31 9.50 11.57
CA PRO A 93 -11.33 9.36 12.63
C PRO A 93 -11.21 8.08 13.45
N VAL A 94 -10.65 7.00 12.87
CA VAL A 94 -10.44 5.73 13.58
C VAL A 94 -9.33 5.87 14.62
N TYR A 95 -8.27 6.60 14.28
CA TYR A 95 -7.13 6.77 15.18
C TYR A 95 -7.27 7.95 16.13
N ASP A 96 -7.98 9.00 15.73
CA ASP A 96 -8.32 10.14 16.58
C ASP A 96 -9.13 9.66 17.81
N ASP A 97 -10.15 8.80 17.62
CA ASP A 97 -10.92 8.20 18.73
C ASP A 97 -10.04 7.36 19.66
N MET A 98 -9.07 6.62 19.12
CA MET A 98 -8.09 5.90 19.94
C MET A 98 -7.19 6.85 20.71
N CYS A 99 -6.75 7.94 20.10
CA CYS A 99 -5.86 8.90 20.72
C CYS A 99 -6.52 9.70 21.83
N ASP A 100 -7.76 10.17 21.61
CA ASP A 100 -8.52 10.89 22.63
C ASP A 100 -8.77 10.04 23.89
N LYS A 101 -8.87 8.72 23.72
CA LYS A 101 -9.09 7.79 24.83
C LYS A 101 -7.86 7.52 25.69
N TYR A 102 -6.66 7.54 25.10
CA TYR A 102 -5.45 7.06 25.77
C TYR A 102 -4.33 8.11 25.91
N ILE A 103 -4.38 9.22 25.17
CA ILE A 103 -3.33 10.24 25.15
C ILE A 103 -3.92 11.61 25.56
N GLU A 104 -3.41 12.16 26.64
CA GLU A 104 -3.73 13.52 27.07
C GLU A 104 -3.14 14.55 26.09
N GLY A 105 -3.99 15.40 25.51
CA GLY A 105 -3.60 16.43 24.53
C GLY A 105 -3.88 16.08 23.06
N GLY A 106 -4.50 14.94 22.79
CA GLY A 106 -4.79 14.47 21.43
C GLY A 106 -3.53 13.99 20.70
N CYS A 107 -3.72 13.29 19.58
CA CYS A 107 -2.63 12.90 18.71
C CYS A 107 -3.05 13.07 17.26
N ASP A 108 -2.12 13.46 16.41
CA ASP A 108 -2.25 13.32 14.96
C ASP A 108 -1.26 12.26 14.49
N VAL A 109 -1.76 11.19 13.88
CA VAL A 109 -0.95 10.06 13.43
C VAL A 109 0.12 10.51 12.44
N ILE A 110 -0.22 11.45 11.54
CA ILE A 110 0.73 11.95 10.54
C ILE A 110 1.88 12.69 11.22
N SER A 111 1.57 13.59 12.16
CA SER A 111 2.57 14.27 12.99
C SER A 111 3.44 13.30 13.79
N LEU A 112 2.86 12.21 14.32
CA LEU A 112 3.64 11.18 15.02
C LEU A 112 4.60 10.42 14.09
N LEU A 113 4.19 10.14 12.85
CA LEU A 113 5.05 9.52 11.84
C LEU A 113 6.19 10.45 11.43
N GLN A 114 5.93 11.75 11.28
CA GLN A 114 6.97 12.76 10.99
C GLN A 114 7.97 12.90 12.14
N GLY A 115 7.51 12.74 13.38
CA GLY A 115 8.33 12.82 14.59
C GLY A 115 9.08 11.53 14.95
N ALA A 116 9.11 10.51 14.08
CA ALA A 116 9.87 9.30 14.33
C ALA A 116 11.39 9.58 14.37
N ASP A 117 12.11 8.98 15.33
CA ASP A 117 13.54 9.19 15.50
C ASP A 117 14.36 8.58 14.36
N ILE A 118 13.97 7.38 13.92
CA ILE A 118 14.56 6.67 12.79
C ILE A 118 13.46 6.00 11.97
N TRP A 119 13.52 6.14 10.65
CA TRP A 119 12.67 5.41 9.73
C TRP A 119 13.51 4.50 8.83
N LEU A 120 13.47 3.21 9.12
CA LEU A 120 14.06 2.15 8.31
C LEU A 120 13.17 1.90 7.10
N PHE A 121 13.52 2.56 6.01
CA PHE A 121 12.76 2.56 4.78
C PHE A 121 13.08 1.32 3.95
N ARG A 122 12.13 0.39 3.86
CA ARG A 122 12.31 -0.89 3.14
C ARG A 122 12.24 -0.69 1.62
N SER A 123 13.25 -0.05 1.07
CA SER A 123 13.51 0.12 -0.36
C SER A 123 14.99 0.50 -0.53
N ASP A 124 15.50 0.37 -1.75
CA ASP A 124 16.82 0.91 -2.11
C ASP A 124 16.61 2.23 -2.86
N PHE A 125 17.47 3.21 -2.62
CA PHE A 125 17.39 4.53 -3.27
C PHE A 125 17.49 4.43 -4.80
N VAL A 126 18.13 3.38 -5.34
CA VAL A 126 18.26 3.13 -6.78
C VAL A 126 16.90 2.88 -7.46
N PHE A 127 15.92 2.32 -6.74
CA PHE A 127 14.59 2.04 -7.29
C PHE A 127 13.57 3.16 -7.03
N GLU A 128 14.00 4.24 -6.37
CA GLU A 128 13.14 5.37 -6.05
C GLU A 128 13.34 6.55 -7.01
N PHE A 129 12.27 7.31 -7.22
CA PHE A 129 12.35 8.56 -7.97
C PHE A 129 13.18 9.59 -7.20
N PRO A 130 13.98 10.44 -7.86
CA PRO A 130 14.78 11.45 -7.20
C PRO A 130 13.87 12.47 -6.51
N ARG A 131 13.91 12.49 -5.18
CA ARG A 131 13.16 13.41 -4.33
C ARG A 131 13.89 13.67 -3.01
N PRO A 132 13.61 14.79 -2.33
CA PRO A 132 14.19 15.07 -1.02
C PRO A 132 13.76 14.02 0.00
N THR A 133 14.68 13.67 0.90
CA THR A 133 14.46 12.70 1.98
C THR A 133 14.94 13.32 3.29
N MET A 134 14.29 12.94 4.39
CA MET A 134 14.66 13.46 5.70
C MET A 134 15.88 12.72 6.26
N PRO A 135 16.75 13.37 7.05
CA PRO A 135 17.97 12.74 7.58
C PRO A 135 17.74 11.53 8.50
N ASN A 136 16.56 11.44 9.13
CA ASN A 136 16.15 10.30 9.97
C ASN A 136 15.72 9.07 9.15
N VAL A 137 15.68 9.15 7.82
CA VAL A 137 15.25 8.06 6.94
C VAL A 137 16.47 7.31 6.42
N VAL A 138 16.54 6.01 6.72
CA VAL A 138 17.63 5.12 6.30
C VAL A 138 17.07 4.07 5.36
N TYR A 139 17.53 4.07 4.11
CA TYR A 139 17.15 3.08 3.11
C TYR A 139 17.80 1.73 3.41
N ILE A 140 16.97 0.70 3.60
CA ILE A 140 17.38 -0.68 3.84
C ILE A 140 16.84 -1.60 2.74
N GLY A 141 17.67 -1.83 1.72
CA GLY A 141 17.43 -2.81 0.65
C GLY A 141 18.16 -4.14 0.92
N GLY A 142 17.67 -5.25 0.35
CA GLY A 142 18.44 -6.51 0.23
C GLY A 142 18.84 -7.25 1.51
N PHE A 143 18.52 -6.76 2.70
CA PHE A 143 18.98 -7.34 3.98
C PHE A 143 18.36 -8.72 4.30
N GLN A 144 17.33 -9.14 3.58
CA GLN A 144 16.67 -10.45 3.74
C GLN A 144 17.24 -11.52 2.80
N CYS A 145 18.20 -11.19 1.93
CA CYS A 145 18.86 -12.15 1.06
C CYS A 145 19.66 -13.15 1.89
N LYS A 146 19.24 -14.43 1.85
CA LYS A 146 20.02 -15.57 2.34
C LYS A 146 20.58 -16.32 1.13
N PRO A 147 21.69 -17.06 1.29
CA PRO A 147 22.16 -17.96 0.25
C PRO A 147 21.01 -18.87 -0.20
N ALA A 148 20.84 -19.03 -1.51
CA ALA A 148 19.79 -19.88 -2.06
C ALA A 148 19.98 -21.32 -1.55
N GLN A 149 18.93 -21.87 -0.94
CA GLN A 149 18.89 -23.29 -0.64
C GLN A 149 18.58 -24.05 -1.94
N PRO A 150 19.16 -25.25 -2.14
CA PRO A 150 18.84 -26.06 -3.32
C PRO A 150 17.35 -26.38 -3.35
N LEU A 151 16.76 -26.39 -4.54
CA LEU A 151 15.36 -26.81 -4.69
C LEU A 151 15.24 -28.30 -4.36
N PRO A 152 14.09 -28.75 -3.84
CA PRO A 152 13.76 -30.17 -3.80
C PRO A 152 13.89 -30.80 -5.19
N ALA A 153 14.45 -32.00 -5.29
CA ALA A 153 14.80 -32.64 -6.56
C ALA A 153 13.62 -32.74 -7.55
N GLU A 154 12.41 -33.02 -7.06
CA GLU A 154 11.19 -33.06 -7.88
C GLU A 154 10.87 -31.69 -8.51
N LEU A 155 11.03 -30.61 -7.74
CA LEU A 155 10.82 -29.25 -8.24
C LEU A 155 11.93 -28.83 -9.19
N GLU A 156 13.16 -29.24 -8.95
CA GLU A 156 14.28 -28.94 -9.85
C GLU A 156 14.15 -29.67 -11.19
N GLU A 157 13.75 -30.94 -11.19
CA GLU A 157 13.50 -31.71 -12.42
C GLU A 157 12.28 -31.17 -13.18
N PHE A 158 11.19 -30.86 -12.47
CA PHE A 158 10.05 -30.15 -13.05
C PHE A 158 10.49 -28.82 -13.66
N VAL A 159 11.35 -28.09 -12.96
CA VAL A 159 11.82 -26.79 -13.42
C VAL A 159 12.71 -26.92 -14.67
N GLN A 160 13.67 -27.82 -14.65
CA GLN A 160 14.58 -28.04 -15.78
C GLN A 160 13.89 -28.64 -17.00
N SER A 161 12.81 -29.40 -16.82
CA SER A 161 12.04 -29.97 -17.93
C SER A 161 11.19 -28.94 -18.69
N MET A 162 10.90 -27.79 -18.08
CA MET A 162 10.08 -26.75 -18.73
C MET A 162 10.89 -25.87 -19.69
N PRO A 163 10.37 -25.59 -20.89
CA PRO A 163 10.95 -24.57 -21.76
C PRO A 163 11.00 -23.21 -21.05
N TRP A 164 12.06 -22.43 -21.29
CA TRP A 164 12.29 -21.14 -20.62
C TRP A 164 11.12 -20.15 -20.74
N TYR A 165 10.32 -20.23 -21.81
CA TYR A 165 9.15 -19.37 -22.03
C TYR A 165 7.91 -19.77 -21.21
N SER A 166 7.82 -21.02 -20.73
CA SER A 166 6.71 -21.50 -19.90
C SER A 166 6.68 -20.80 -18.53
N TYR A 167 7.85 -20.43 -17.99
CA TYR A 167 7.98 -19.63 -16.78
C TYR A 167 7.33 -18.25 -16.89
N TYR A 168 7.71 -17.51 -17.93
CA TYR A 168 7.21 -16.16 -18.16
C TYR A 168 5.75 -16.13 -18.61
N SER A 169 5.22 -17.26 -19.11
CA SER A 169 3.86 -17.34 -19.63
C SER A 169 2.81 -17.67 -18.57
N LEU A 170 3.16 -18.22 -17.40
CA LEU A 170 2.17 -18.51 -16.35
C LEU A 170 1.49 -17.23 -15.86
N ASP A 171 2.27 -16.18 -15.58
CA ASP A 171 1.74 -14.88 -15.17
C ASP A 171 0.85 -14.26 -16.26
N VAL A 172 1.28 -14.35 -17.52
CA VAL A 172 0.52 -13.86 -18.68
C VAL A 172 -0.76 -14.66 -18.89
N LEU A 173 -0.72 -15.98 -18.66
CA LEU A 173 -1.87 -16.87 -18.77
C LEU A 173 -2.90 -16.58 -17.69
N PHE A 174 -2.47 -16.35 -16.44
CA PHE A 174 -3.37 -15.94 -15.35
C PHE A 174 -4.05 -14.60 -15.67
N ILE A 175 -3.29 -13.63 -16.18
CA ILE A 175 -3.85 -12.33 -16.61
C ILE A 175 -4.86 -12.52 -17.75
N LEU A 176 -4.52 -13.28 -18.78
CA LEU A 176 -5.42 -13.57 -19.91
C LEU A 176 -6.71 -14.27 -19.47
N LEU A 177 -6.62 -15.27 -18.59
CA LEU A 177 -7.77 -15.99 -18.05
C LEU A 177 -8.67 -15.07 -17.22
N SER A 178 -8.09 -14.17 -16.41
CA SER A 178 -8.86 -13.18 -15.65
C SER A 178 -9.61 -12.19 -16.56
N VAL A 179 -9.00 -11.76 -17.66
CA VAL A 179 -9.64 -10.85 -18.63
C VAL A 179 -10.77 -11.56 -19.38
N VAL A 180 -10.55 -12.80 -19.83
CA VAL A 180 -11.56 -13.59 -20.53
C VAL A 180 -12.77 -13.87 -19.63
N THR A 181 -12.54 -14.22 -18.37
CA THR A 181 -13.64 -14.47 -17.41
C THR A 181 -14.46 -13.22 -17.13
N VAL A 182 -13.83 -12.05 -16.98
CA VAL A 182 -14.52 -10.76 -16.82
C VAL A 182 -15.32 -10.39 -18.07
N LEU A 183 -14.78 -10.61 -19.27
CA LEU A 183 -15.49 -10.38 -20.53
C LEU A 183 -16.70 -11.30 -20.69
N LEU A 184 -16.56 -12.59 -20.41
CA LEU A 184 -17.69 -13.53 -20.46
C LEU A 184 -18.76 -13.18 -19.43
N TYR A 185 -18.36 -12.81 -18.20
CA TYR A 185 -19.29 -12.42 -17.15
C TYR A 185 -20.06 -11.14 -17.52
N SER A 186 -19.36 -10.12 -18.05
CA SER A 186 -19.99 -8.87 -18.48
C SER A 186 -20.96 -9.08 -19.66
N ILE A 187 -20.63 -9.95 -20.62
CA ILE A 187 -21.55 -10.35 -21.70
C ILE A 187 -22.79 -11.05 -21.13
N LEU A 188 -22.63 -12.00 -20.22
CA LEU A 188 -23.75 -12.71 -19.58
C LEU A 188 -24.67 -11.76 -18.82
N VAL A 189 -24.10 -10.79 -18.10
CA VAL A 189 -24.86 -9.74 -17.40
C VAL A 189 -25.60 -8.85 -18.40
N LEU A 190 -24.97 -8.46 -19.50
CA LEU A 190 -25.60 -7.67 -20.57
C LEU A 190 -26.76 -8.42 -21.23
N VAL A 191 -26.57 -9.70 -21.56
CA VAL A 191 -27.63 -10.55 -22.12
C VAL A 191 -28.78 -10.69 -21.12
N ARG A 192 -28.49 -10.99 -19.84
CA ARG A 192 -29.53 -11.05 -18.80
C ARG A 192 -30.25 -9.72 -18.65
N PHE A 193 -29.54 -8.60 -18.67
CA PHE A 193 -30.14 -7.26 -18.57
C PHE A 193 -31.03 -6.94 -19.78
N LEU A 194 -30.58 -7.25 -21.00
CA LEU A 194 -31.35 -7.05 -22.23
C LEU A 194 -32.57 -7.98 -22.30
N CYS A 195 -32.44 -9.23 -21.89
CA CYS A 195 -33.55 -10.19 -21.76
C CYS A 195 -34.56 -9.74 -20.69
N CYS A 196 -34.11 -9.25 -19.53
CA CYS A 196 -34.96 -8.69 -18.49
C CYS A 196 -35.68 -7.41 -18.94
N ARG A 197 -34.99 -6.53 -19.69
CA ARG A 197 -35.61 -5.34 -20.29
C ARG A 197 -36.63 -5.69 -21.37
N ARG A 198 -36.37 -6.69 -22.22
CA ARG A 198 -37.35 -7.20 -23.19
C ARG A 198 -38.58 -7.79 -22.50
N ARG A 199 -38.39 -8.60 -21.44
CA ARG A 199 -39.50 -9.13 -20.61
C ARG A 199 -40.32 -8.03 -19.93
N ARG A 200 -39.68 -6.98 -19.41
CA ARG A 200 -40.39 -5.81 -18.83
C ARG A 200 -41.19 -5.05 -19.89
N LYS A 201 -40.60 -4.76 -21.07
CA LYS A 201 -41.33 -4.11 -22.19
C LYS A 201 -42.51 -4.96 -22.71
N ALA A 202 -42.40 -6.28 -22.70
CA ALA A 202 -43.50 -7.17 -23.08
C ALA A 202 -44.67 -7.12 -22.08
N LYS A 203 -44.40 -7.04 -20.77
CA LYS A 203 -45.43 -6.91 -19.73
C LYS A 203 -46.17 -5.56 -19.76
N THR A 204 -45.49 -4.46 -20.10
CA THR A 204 -46.12 -3.12 -20.17
C THR A 204 -47.06 -2.94 -21.38
N LYS A 205 -46.94 -3.76 -22.43
CA LYS A 205 -47.83 -3.73 -23.60
C LYS A 205 -49.11 -4.56 -23.44
N GLN A 206 -49.24 -5.32 -22.35
CA GLN A 206 -50.40 -6.18 -22.04
C GLN A 206 -51.25 -5.62 -20.88
N SER A 207 -50.99 -4.39 -20.42
CA SER A 207 -51.81 -3.65 -19.47
C SER A 207 -52.47 -2.46 -20.15
#